data_AF-A0A353W1N2-F1
#
_entry.id   AF-A0A353W1N2-F1
#
_cell.length_a   1.000
_cell.length_b   1.000
_cell.length_c   1.000
_cell.angle_alpha   90.00
_cell.angle_beta   90.00
_cell.angle_gamma   90.00
#
_symmetry.space_group_name_H-M   'P 1'
#
loop_
_entity.id
_entity.type
_entity.pdbx_description
1 polymer ?
#
loop_
_entity_poly.entity_id
_entity_poly.type
_entity_poly.pdbx_seq_one_letter_code
_entity_poly.pdbx_strand_id
1 'polypeptide(L)' 'MMLIIPILIAFGIYYVYKNNDGKIFEKNDSLKAEETLKLRYINGEIDDATYLKMMSLIKK' A
#
# COMPACT_ATOMS: atom_id res chain seq x y z
N MET A 1 -14.70 36.74 -1.09
CA MET A 1 -14.91 35.49 -1.84
C MET A 1 -13.69 34.97 -2.61
N MET A 2 -12.48 35.57 -2.50
CA MET A 2 -11.28 35.04 -3.18
C MET A 2 -10.28 34.34 -2.24
N LEU A 3 -10.34 34.62 -0.94
CA LEU A 3 -9.44 34.05 0.08
C LEU A 3 -10.01 32.84 0.83
N ILE A 4 -11.32 32.59 0.73
CA ILE A 4 -11.99 31.50 1.47
C ILE A 4 -11.62 30.13 0.88
N ILE A 5 -11.46 30.07 -0.45
CA ILE A 5 -11.11 28.85 -1.18
C ILE A 5 -9.72 28.31 -0.76
N PRO A 6 -8.64 29.11 -0.78
CA PRO A 6 -7.33 28.62 -0.34
C PRO A 6 -7.30 28.26 1.15
N ILE A 7 -8.07 28.96 1.99
CA ILE A 7 -8.19 28.64 3.43
C ILE A 7 -8.85 27.27 3.62
N LEU A 8 -9.93 26.97 2.90
CA LEU A 8 -10.60 25.67 2.97
C LEU A 8 -9.71 24.52 2.48
N ILE A 9 -8.93 24.74 1.42
CA ILE A 9 -7.97 23.74 0.91
C ILE A 9 -6.87 23.47 1.94
N ALA A 10 -6.30 24.51 2.54
CA ALA A 10 -5.28 24.37 3.58
C ALA A 10 -5.83 23.62 4.81
N PHE A 11 -7.06 23.93 5.24
CA PHE A 11 -7.72 23.20 6.33
C PHE A 11 -8.03 21.75 5.96
N GLY A 12 -8.45 21.49 4.73
CA GLY A 12 -8.70 20.14 4.23
C GLY A 12 -7.43 19.28 4.25
N ILE A 13 -6.33 19.81 3.72
CA ILE A 13 -5.02 19.13 3.75
C ILE A 13 -4.54 18.94 5.19
N TYR A 14 -4.65 19.95 6.05
CA TYR A 14 -4.27 19.85 7.46
C TYR A 14 -5.07 18.77 8.20
N TYR A 15 -6.38 18.68 7.97
CA TYR A 15 -7.23 17.69 8.62
C TYR A 15 -6.95 16.26 8.14
N VAL A 16 -6.65 16.10 6.84
CA VAL A 16 -6.21 14.82 6.26
C VAL A 16 -4.84 14.43 6.80
N TYR A 17 -3.90 15.35 6.93
CA TYR A 17 -2.53 15.06 7.40
C TYR A 17 -2.49 14.80 8.91
N LYS A 18 -3.31 15.51 9.70
CA LYS A 18 -3.38 15.37 11.16
C LYS A 18 -4.15 14.12 11.62
N ASN A 19 -5.12 13.65 10.85
CA ASN A 19 -5.86 12.42 11.16
C ASN A 19 -5.25 11.17 10.52
N ASN A 20 -4.27 11.32 9.62
CA ASN A 20 -3.51 10.22 9.07
C ASN A 20 -2.13 10.16 9.72
N ASP A 21 -2.07 9.64 10.94
CA ASP A 21 -0.85 9.19 11.62
C ASP A 21 -0.19 7.99 10.89
N GLY A 22 0.14 8.13 9.59
CA GLY A 22 0.92 7.15 8.82
C GLY A 22 0.14 6.14 7.96
N LYS A 23 -1.19 6.09 8.06
CA LYS A 23 -2.00 5.03 7.41
C LYS A 23 -2.23 5.18 5.90
N ILE A 24 -1.84 6.28 5.27
CA ILE A 24 -1.90 6.40 3.80
C ILE A 24 -0.84 5.48 3.14
N PHE A 25 0.23 5.12 3.87
CA PHE A 25 1.31 4.28 3.33
C PHE A 25 1.31 2.82 3.84
N GLU A 26 0.58 2.49 4.91
CA GLU A 26 0.68 1.16 5.54
C GLU A 26 -0.09 0.03 4.83
N LYS A 27 -0.94 0.31 3.84
CA LYS A 27 -1.79 -0.73 3.22
C LYS A 27 -1.16 -1.46 2.03
N ASN A 28 0.06 -1.10 1.61
CA ASN A 28 0.68 -1.61 0.38
C ASN A 28 1.73 -2.71 0.60
N ASP A 29 2.14 -3.02 1.83
CA ASP A 29 3.23 -3.98 2.04
C ASP A 29 2.85 -5.41 1.66
N SER A 30 1.59 -5.82 1.89
CA SER A 30 1.10 -7.13 1.45
C SER A 30 0.96 -7.21 -0.07
N LEU A 31 0.41 -6.17 -0.72
CA LEU A 31 0.31 -6.09 -2.18
C LEU A 31 1.68 -6.15 -2.85
N LYS A 32 2.67 -5.44 -2.28
CA LYS A 32 4.05 -5.44 -2.77
C LYS A 32 4.73 -6.80 -2.57
N ALA A 33 4.44 -7.48 -1.46
CA ALA A 33 4.95 -8.83 -1.20
C ALA A 33 4.35 -9.85 -2.16
N GLU A 34 3.04 -9.79 -2.44
CA GLU A 34 2.36 -10.66 -3.41
C GLU A 34 2.92 -10.46 -4.84
N GLU A 35 3.10 -9.20 -5.26
CA GLU A 35 3.61 -8.87 -6.59
C GLU A 35 5.07 -9.35 -6.77
N THR A 36 5.90 -9.15 -5.75
CA THR A 36 7.29 -9.64 -5.74
C THR A 36 7.34 -11.17 -5.79
N LEU A 37 6.50 -11.84 -5.01
CA LEU A 37 6.43 -13.30 -5.00
C LEU A 37 6.01 -13.87 -6.36
N LYS A 38 5.02 -13.23 -7.00
CA LYS A 38 4.55 -13.61 -8.33
C LYS A 38 5.62 -13.41 -9.41
N LEU A 39 6.38 -12.32 -9.35
CA LEU A 39 7.47 -12.07 -10.30
C LEU A 39 8.54 -13.15 -10.23
N ARG A 40 8.95 -13.55 -9.03
CA ARG A 40 9.92 -14.63 -8.82
C ARG A 40 9.45 -15.97 -9.36
N TYR A 41 8.16 -16.27 -9.22
CA TYR A 41 7.56 -17.47 -9.78
C TYR A 41 7.59 -17.47 -11.32
N ILE A 42 7.17 -16.37 -11.95
CA ILE A 42 7.19 -16.23 -13.42
C ILE A 42 8.61 -16.32 -13.98
N ASN A 43 9.59 -15.76 -13.26
CA ASN A 43 11.00 -15.84 -13.61
C ASN A 43 11.61 -17.25 -13.40
N GLY A 44 10.87 -18.19 -12.80
CA GLY A 44 11.37 -19.53 -12.47
C GLY A 44 12.36 -19.55 -11.30
N GLU A 45 12.42 -18.50 -10.48
CA GLU A 45 13.29 -18.41 -9.31
C GLU A 45 12.79 -19.28 -8.14
N ILE A 46 11.49 -19.60 -8.15
CA ILE A 46 10.84 -20.45 -7.13
C ILE A 46 9.87 -21.44 -7.80
N ASP A 47 9.70 -22.61 -7.18
CA ASP A 47 8.80 -23.66 -7.64
C ASP A 47 7.35 -23.45 -7.16
N ASP A 48 6.42 -24.23 -7.72
CA ASP A 48 4.99 -24.18 -7.39
C ASP A 48 4.73 -24.36 -5.88
N ALA A 49 5.43 -25.30 -5.26
CA ALA A 49 5.28 -25.62 -3.85
C ALA A 49 5.70 -24.44 -2.96
N THR A 50 6.81 -23.78 -3.29
CA THR A 50 7.32 -22.60 -2.59
C THR A 50 6.40 -21.41 -2.78
N TYR A 51 5.93 -21.17 -4.00
CA TYR A 51 4.98 -20.10 -4.31
C TYR A 51 3.68 -20.24 -3.50
N LEU A 52 3.06 -21.42 -3.50
CA LEU A 52 1.82 -21.68 -2.77
C LEU A 52 1.99 -21.50 -1.27
N LYS A 53 3.09 -22.02 -0.71
CA LYS A 53 3.39 -21.87 0.73
C LYS A 53 3.57 -20.40 1.10
N MET A 54 4.36 -19.63 0.35
CA MET A 54 4.60 -18.21 0.64
C MET A 54 3.35 -17.36 0.46
N MET A 55 2.56 -17.60 -0.60
CA MET A 55 1.29 -16.90 -0.84
C MET A 55 0.30 -17.15 0.31
N SER A 56 0.27 -18.37 0.86
CA SER A 56 -0.57 -18.69 2.02
C SER A 56 -0.18 -17.94 3.29
N LEU A 57 1.10 -17.59 3.45
CA LEU A 57 1.61 -16.84 4.60
C LEU A 57 1.35 -15.34 4.47
N ILE A 58 1.38 -14.79 3.24
CA ILE A 58 1.12 -13.37 2.98
C ILE A 58 -0.37 -13.04 3.15
N LYS A 59 -1.26 -13.99 2.83
CA LYS A 59 -2.72 -13.82 2.93
C LYS A 59 -3.31 -14.15 4.30
N LYS A 60 -2.50 -14.63 5.25
CA LYS A 60 -2.92 -15.00 6.61
C LYS A 60 -2.81 -13.80 7.55
#